data_AF-A0A3E1R6T9-F1
#
_entry.id   AF-A0A3E1R6T9-F1
#
_cell.length_a   1.000
_cell.length_b   1.000
_cell.length_c   1.000
_cell.angle_alpha   90.00
_cell.angle_beta   90.00
_cell.angle_gamma   90.00
#
_symmetry.space_group_name_H-M   'P 1'
#
loop_
_entity.id
_entity.type
_entity.pdbx_description
1 polymer ?
#
loop_
_entity_poly.entity_id
_entity_poly.type
_entity_poly.pdbx_seq_one_letter_code
_entity_poly.pdbx_strand_id
1 'polypeptide(L)'
;METTPEAITRTQDRHSHISIRLQLQDGGSWEFLDAIGWNTVGFNFYFARALEGPQLEFKRGLFHFTGTLAWSAPNFDDEVVQSAIVNELVYKRAKDVSTDASLNARLLRLIRVPGMVEQKRRILASLGLDIVDAKLAQLVDKRKQERPLFHYGVQVQSEVWSAVAEKALDMSSAVIALEAWSKSLHKK
;
A
#
# COMPACT_ATOMS: atom_id res chain seq x y z
N MET A 1 -10.78 -37.60 19.10
CA MET A 1 -11.56 -36.35 18.99
C MET A 1 -10.74 -35.42 18.14
N GLU A 2 -11.03 -35.38 16.84
CA GLU A 2 -10.39 -34.47 15.90
C GLU A 2 -10.99 -33.08 16.11
N THR A 3 -10.15 -32.11 16.47
CA THR A 3 -10.52 -30.71 16.55
C THR A 3 -10.63 -30.16 15.13
N THR A 4 -11.86 -30.01 14.65
CA THR A 4 -12.18 -29.27 13.43
C THR A 4 -11.60 -27.85 13.54
N PRO A 5 -10.82 -27.35 12.57
CA PRO A 5 -10.41 -25.95 12.57
C PRO A 5 -11.65 -25.07 12.44
N GLU A 6 -11.87 -24.19 13.40
CA GLU A 6 -12.95 -23.21 13.38
C GLU A 6 -12.93 -22.44 12.05
N ALA A 7 -14.04 -22.51 11.32
CA ALA A 7 -14.24 -21.76 10.11
C ALA A 7 -14.22 -20.26 10.44
N ILE A 8 -13.14 -19.59 10.01
CA ILE A 8 -12.89 -18.16 10.24
C ILE A 8 -14.09 -17.36 9.73
N THR A 9 -14.85 -16.80 10.66
CA THR A 9 -16.06 -16.04 10.37
C THR A 9 -15.65 -14.69 9.76
N ARG A 10 -16.09 -14.41 8.53
CA ARG A 10 -15.89 -13.12 7.81
C ARG A 10 -16.78 -12.00 8.38
N THR A 11 -16.72 -11.72 9.68
CA THR A 11 -17.74 -10.90 10.37
C THR A 11 -17.32 -9.48 10.75
N GLN A 12 -16.06 -9.08 10.55
CA GLN A 12 -15.65 -7.70 10.82
C GLN A 12 -15.49 -6.90 9.52
N ASP A 13 -16.20 -5.78 9.44
CA ASP A 13 -16.07 -4.81 8.36
C ASP A 13 -14.60 -4.40 8.18
N ARG A 14 -14.19 -4.25 6.92
CA ARG A 14 -12.83 -3.85 6.55
C ARG A 14 -12.83 -2.40 6.07
N HIS A 15 -11.88 -1.64 6.57
CA HIS A 15 -11.67 -0.25 6.24
C HIS A 15 -10.73 -0.11 5.04
N SER A 16 -11.09 0.73 4.08
CA SER A 16 -10.33 0.94 2.83
C SER A 16 -10.20 2.41 2.44
N HIS A 17 -10.83 3.32 3.17
CA HIS A 17 -10.79 4.78 2.90
C HIS A 17 -9.44 5.42 3.22
N ILE A 18 -8.62 4.77 4.05
CA ILE A 18 -7.21 5.10 4.25
C ILE A 18 -6.37 3.82 4.24
N SER A 19 -5.10 3.93 3.90
CA SER A 19 -4.12 2.86 4.12
C SER A 19 -3.30 3.10 5.38
N ILE A 20 -2.80 2.01 5.96
CA ILE A 20 -1.91 2.04 7.13
C ILE A 20 -0.51 1.65 6.67
N ARG A 21 0.42 2.61 6.65
CA ARG A 21 1.81 2.30 6.30
C ARG A 21 2.49 1.47 7.39
N LEU A 22 3.15 0.41 6.94
CA LEU A 22 3.93 -0.54 7.74
C LEU A 22 5.29 -0.81 7.07
N GLN A 23 6.14 -1.53 7.79
CA GLN A 23 7.31 -2.19 7.22
C GLN A 23 7.21 -3.70 7.42
N LEU A 24 7.62 -4.48 6.43
CA LEU A 24 7.72 -5.93 6.44
C LEU A 24 9.20 -6.32 6.41
N GLN A 25 9.59 -7.30 7.22
CA GLN A 25 10.92 -7.89 7.17
C GLN A 25 10.96 -8.88 6.00
N ASP A 26 11.80 -8.62 5.00
CA ASP A 26 12.03 -9.50 3.86
C ASP A 26 13.51 -9.48 3.45
N GLY A 27 14.10 -10.66 3.27
CA GLY A 27 15.51 -10.81 2.87
C GLY A 27 16.51 -10.09 3.78
N GLY A 28 16.24 -9.98 5.08
CA GLY A 28 17.09 -9.27 6.04
C GLY A 28 16.93 -7.75 6.05
N SER A 29 15.96 -7.20 5.30
CA SER A 29 15.70 -5.77 5.20
C SER A 29 14.24 -5.41 5.51
N TRP A 30 14.01 -4.19 5.99
CA TRP A 30 12.67 -3.67 6.25
C TRP A 30 12.13 -2.92 5.05
N GLU A 31 11.16 -3.51 4.36
CA GLU A 31 10.51 -2.92 3.19
C GLU A 31 9.18 -2.27 3.54
N PHE A 32 8.90 -1.10 2.97
CA PHE A 32 7.63 -0.41 3.21
C PHE A 32 6.49 -1.06 2.43
N LEU A 33 5.34 -1.19 3.09
CA LEU A 33 4.08 -1.56 2.46
C LEU A 33 2.93 -0.73 3.04
N ASP A 34 1.81 -0.74 2.33
CA ASP A 34 0.58 -0.11 2.76
C ASP A 34 -0.47 -1.19 3.02
N ALA A 35 -0.91 -1.31 4.28
CA ALA A 35 -2.03 -2.16 4.65
C ALA A 35 -3.33 -1.52 4.16
N ILE A 36 -4.09 -2.28 3.38
CA ILE A 36 -5.35 -1.93 2.73
C ILE A 36 -6.43 -2.94 3.14
N GLY A 37 -7.70 -2.52 3.10
CA GLY A 37 -8.81 -3.41 3.49
C GLY A 37 -8.57 -4.02 4.86
N TRP A 38 -8.35 -3.20 5.88
CA TRP A 38 -7.84 -3.61 7.19
C TRP A 38 -8.92 -3.54 8.27
N ASN A 39 -8.73 -4.31 9.33
CA ASN A 39 -9.48 -4.25 10.59
C ASN A 39 -8.56 -4.70 11.74
N THR A 40 -9.09 -4.89 12.95
CA THR A 40 -8.27 -5.26 14.12
C THR A 40 -7.72 -6.69 14.07
N VAL A 41 -8.27 -7.56 13.21
CA VAL A 41 -7.84 -8.97 13.09
C VAL A 41 -6.95 -9.25 11.88
N GLY A 42 -6.74 -8.26 11.00
CA GLY A 42 -5.86 -8.43 9.85
C GLY A 42 -5.98 -7.32 8.80
N PHE A 43 -5.22 -7.50 7.73
CA PHE A 43 -5.18 -6.56 6.61
C PHE A 43 -4.75 -7.26 5.34
N ASN A 44 -4.94 -6.57 4.22
CA ASN A 44 -4.38 -6.98 2.95
C ASN A 44 -3.26 -6.02 2.53
N PHE A 45 -2.39 -6.44 1.62
CA PHE A 45 -1.38 -5.55 1.03
C PHE A 45 -0.90 -6.09 -0.32
N TYR A 46 -0.30 -5.21 -1.12
CA TYR A 46 0.40 -5.59 -2.34
C TYR A 46 1.91 -5.64 -2.12
N PHE A 47 2.57 -6.61 -2.73
CA PHE A 47 4.02 -6.75 -2.67
C PHE A 47 4.59 -7.25 -3.99
N ALA A 48 5.81 -6.84 -4.32
CA ALA A 48 6.41 -7.11 -5.62
C ALA A 48 7.05 -8.50 -5.76
N ARG A 49 7.21 -9.21 -4.65
CA ARG A 49 7.84 -10.53 -4.58
C ARG A 49 6.90 -11.55 -3.97
N ALA A 50 7.12 -12.81 -4.33
CA ALA A 50 6.54 -13.93 -3.60
C ALA A 50 7.16 -13.97 -2.20
N LEU A 51 6.33 -13.91 -1.16
CA LEU A 51 6.77 -14.07 0.22
C LEU A 51 6.93 -15.56 0.57
N GLU A 52 7.95 -15.85 1.38
CA GLU A 52 8.25 -17.19 1.84
C GLU A 52 7.66 -17.45 3.23
N GLY A 53 7.07 -18.62 3.40
CA GLY A 53 6.56 -19.07 4.69
C GLY A 53 5.22 -18.45 5.12
N PRO A 54 4.57 -19.04 6.14
CA PRO A 54 3.26 -18.59 6.60
C PRO A 54 3.35 -17.45 7.63
N GLN A 55 4.50 -17.20 8.26
CA GLN A 55 4.65 -16.13 9.25
C GLN A 55 5.45 -14.97 8.69
N LEU A 56 4.93 -13.77 8.90
CA LEU A 56 5.50 -12.51 8.42
C LEU A 56 5.73 -11.58 9.61
N GLU A 57 6.87 -10.90 9.63
CA GLU A 57 7.21 -9.91 10.65
C GLU A 57 6.96 -8.50 10.14
N PHE A 58 6.19 -7.74 10.91
CA PHE A 58 5.83 -6.37 10.59
C PHE A 58 6.29 -5.41 11.69
N LYS A 59 6.44 -4.14 11.31
CA LYS A 59 6.55 -3.07 12.28
C LYS A 59 5.92 -1.76 11.83
N ARG A 60 5.60 -0.92 12.80
CA ARG A 60 5.22 0.47 12.62
C ARG A 60 6.01 1.34 13.59
N GLY A 61 6.97 2.11 13.08
CA GLY A 61 7.92 2.82 13.94
C GLY A 61 8.74 1.83 14.76
N LEU A 62 8.65 1.92 16.08
CA LEU A 62 9.35 1.02 17.00
C LEU A 62 8.54 -0.23 17.39
N PHE A 63 7.26 -0.28 17.04
CA PHE A 63 6.37 -1.38 17.44
C PHE A 63 6.43 -2.51 16.43
N HIS A 64 6.75 -3.72 16.90
CA HIS A 64 6.86 -4.92 16.08
C HIS A 64 5.69 -5.86 16.37
N PHE A 65 5.26 -6.60 15.36
CA PHE A 65 4.22 -7.63 15.49
C PHE A 65 4.35 -8.66 14.37
N THR A 66 3.79 -9.84 14.57
CA THR A 66 3.76 -10.91 13.58
C THR A 66 2.36 -11.07 13.01
N GLY A 67 2.29 -11.54 11.77
CA GLY A 67 1.03 -11.94 11.14
C GLY A 67 1.21 -13.26 10.41
N THR A 68 0.10 -13.99 10.27
CA THR A 68 0.04 -15.24 9.51
C THR A 68 -0.57 -14.97 8.14
N LEU A 69 0.13 -15.39 7.09
CA LEU A 69 -0.36 -15.34 5.72
C LEU A 69 -1.57 -16.26 5.58
N ALA A 70 -2.75 -15.67 5.39
CA ALA A 70 -4.01 -16.38 5.24
C ALA A 70 -4.28 -16.77 3.79
N TRP A 71 -3.87 -15.93 2.84
CA TRP A 71 -3.96 -16.21 1.40
C TRP A 71 -3.01 -15.32 0.59
N SER A 72 -2.71 -15.75 -0.62
CA SER A 72 -1.94 -14.99 -1.61
C SER A 72 -2.49 -15.22 -3.01
N ALA A 73 -2.52 -14.19 -3.84
CA ALA A 73 -2.88 -14.30 -5.24
C ALA A 73 -2.05 -13.33 -6.10
N PRO A 74 -1.65 -13.69 -7.32
CA PRO A 74 -1.17 -12.72 -8.29
C PRO A 74 -2.24 -11.65 -8.54
N ASN A 75 -1.82 -10.39 -8.60
CA ASN A 75 -2.67 -9.24 -8.86
C ASN A 75 -2.51 -8.78 -10.31
N PHE A 76 -3.62 -8.82 -11.05
CA PHE A 76 -3.72 -8.36 -12.43
C PHE A 76 -4.58 -7.10 -12.56
N ASP A 77 -4.82 -6.38 -11.47
CA ASP A 77 -5.50 -5.09 -11.51
C ASP A 77 -4.60 -4.04 -12.18
N ASP A 78 -5.08 -3.45 -13.27
CA ASP A 78 -4.34 -2.45 -14.06
C ASP A 78 -4.00 -1.20 -13.25
N GLU A 79 -4.93 -0.69 -12.44
CA GLU A 79 -4.74 0.55 -11.69
C GLU A 79 -3.67 0.36 -10.61
N VAL A 80 -3.69 -0.77 -9.92
CA VAL A 80 -2.69 -1.12 -8.90
C VAL A 80 -1.31 -1.28 -9.55
N VAL A 81 -1.23 -2.01 -10.67
CA VAL A 81 0.02 -2.23 -11.40
C VAL A 81 0.57 -0.92 -11.97
N GLN A 82 -0.30 -0.09 -12.55
CA GLN A 82 0.05 1.22 -13.08
C GLN A 82 0.58 2.15 -11.98
N SER A 83 -0.09 2.20 -10.83
CA SER A 83 0.36 2.98 -9.66
C SER A 83 1.74 2.54 -9.19
N ALA A 84 2.00 1.23 -9.11
CA ALA A 84 3.30 0.69 -8.74
C ALA A 84 4.41 1.06 -9.75
N ILE A 85 4.13 0.93 -11.05
CA ILE A 85 5.06 1.32 -12.12
C ILE A 85 5.40 2.81 -12.02
N VAL A 86 4.39 3.67 -11.87
CA VAL A 86 4.60 5.12 -11.75
C VAL A 86 5.40 5.47 -10.50
N ASN A 87 5.11 4.85 -9.35
CA ASN A 87 5.90 5.05 -8.13
C ASN A 87 7.36 4.61 -8.30
N GLU A 88 7.62 3.51 -9.00
CA GLU A 88 8.98 3.04 -9.31
C GLU A 88 9.73 4.04 -10.20
N LEU A 89 9.05 4.64 -11.18
CA LEU A 89 9.62 5.67 -12.04
C LEU A 89 9.93 6.95 -11.27
N VAL A 90 9.03 7.39 -10.38
CA VAL A 90 9.28 8.52 -9.47
C VAL A 90 10.50 8.23 -8.58
N TYR A 91 10.62 7.01 -8.07
CA TYR A 91 11.77 6.61 -7.26
C TYR A 91 13.09 6.62 -8.04
N LYS A 92 13.09 6.07 -9.26
CA LYS A 92 14.26 6.14 -10.16
C LYS A 92 14.65 7.60 -10.42
N ARG A 93 13.67 8.45 -10.74
CA ARG A 93 13.95 9.87 -10.96
C ARG A 93 14.47 10.57 -9.71
N ALA A 94 13.95 10.23 -8.53
CA ALA A 94 14.45 10.75 -7.26
C ALA A 94 15.94 10.42 -7.05
N LYS A 95 16.38 9.21 -7.43
CA LYS A 95 17.81 8.84 -7.39
C LYS A 95 18.65 9.68 -8.35
N ASP A 96 18.16 9.92 -9.56
CA ASP A 96 18.88 10.70 -10.57
C ASP A 96 19.08 12.17 -10.15
N VAL A 97 18.09 12.75 -9.46
CA VAL A 97 18.15 14.13 -8.95
C VAL A 97 18.62 14.21 -7.50
N SER A 98 19.34 13.19 -7.02
CA SER A 98 19.80 13.10 -5.62
C SER A 98 20.70 14.26 -5.18
N THR A 99 21.35 14.97 -6.12
CA THR A 99 22.13 16.18 -5.85
C THR A 99 21.27 17.38 -5.48
N ASP A 100 19.99 17.41 -5.87
CA ASP A 100 18.99 18.36 -5.38
C ASP A 100 18.20 17.73 -4.22
N ALA A 101 18.68 17.98 -2.99
CA ALA A 101 18.09 17.42 -1.78
C ALA A 101 16.62 17.81 -1.58
N SER A 102 16.22 19.01 -2.00
CA SER A 102 14.85 19.50 -1.85
C SER A 102 13.91 18.77 -2.81
N LEU A 103 14.29 18.69 -4.09
CA LEU A 103 13.51 17.96 -5.09
C LEU A 103 13.45 16.47 -4.77
N ASN A 104 14.57 15.86 -4.40
CA ASN A 104 14.63 14.47 -3.98
C ASN A 104 13.64 14.19 -2.83
N ALA A 105 13.67 14.99 -1.77
CA ALA A 105 12.76 14.84 -0.63
C ALA A 105 11.28 14.97 -1.05
N ARG A 106 10.96 15.89 -1.97
CA ARG A 106 9.59 16.06 -2.49
C ARG A 106 9.13 14.87 -3.31
N LEU A 107 10.00 14.31 -4.16
CA LEU A 107 9.68 13.10 -4.94
C LEU A 107 9.49 11.88 -4.04
N LEU A 108 10.35 11.72 -3.03
CA LEU A 108 10.19 10.65 -2.05
C LEU A 108 8.89 10.79 -1.25
N ARG A 109 8.46 12.01 -0.94
CA ARG A 109 7.15 12.27 -0.32
C ARG A 109 5.99 11.95 -1.27
N LEU A 110 6.12 12.26 -2.56
CA LEU A 110 5.08 12.01 -3.56
C LEU A 110 4.77 10.52 -3.73
N ILE A 111 5.77 9.64 -3.69
CA ILE A 111 5.58 8.17 -3.70
C ILE A 111 4.68 7.75 -2.52
N ARG A 112 4.74 8.46 -1.38
CA ARG A 112 3.95 8.15 -0.19
C ARG A 112 2.47 8.48 -0.32
N VAL A 113 2.09 9.33 -1.28
CA VAL A 113 0.70 9.69 -1.49
C VAL A 113 0.03 8.59 -2.30
N PRO A 114 -0.98 7.87 -1.75
CA PRO A 114 -1.68 6.82 -2.49
C PRO A 114 -2.47 7.42 -3.67
N GLY A 115 -2.58 6.66 -4.75
CA GLY A 115 -3.22 7.12 -5.99
C GLY A 115 -2.46 8.24 -6.68
N MET A 116 -3.21 9.22 -7.20
CA MET A 116 -2.71 10.40 -7.94
C MET A 116 -1.79 10.06 -9.12
N VAL A 117 -2.12 8.98 -9.84
CA VAL A 117 -1.30 8.48 -10.94
C VAL A 117 -1.09 9.55 -12.01
N GLU A 118 -2.14 10.25 -12.41
CA GLU A 118 -2.07 11.33 -13.40
C GLU A 118 -1.20 12.51 -12.94
N GLN A 119 -1.32 12.92 -11.68
CA GLN A 119 -0.50 14.01 -11.14
C GLN A 119 0.97 13.60 -11.06
N LYS A 120 1.26 12.36 -10.65
CA LYS A 120 2.62 11.80 -10.64
C LYS A 120 3.21 11.76 -12.05
N ARG A 121 2.42 11.37 -13.06
CA ARG A 121 2.84 11.39 -14.47
C ARG A 121 3.16 12.80 -14.96
N ARG A 122 2.34 13.80 -14.61
CA ARG A 122 2.63 15.21 -14.95
C ARG A 122 3.94 15.71 -14.33
N ILE A 123 4.22 15.30 -13.09
CA ILE A 123 5.49 15.62 -12.43
C ILE A 123 6.67 14.91 -13.11
N LEU A 124 6.51 13.65 -13.51
CA LEU A 124 7.54 12.95 -14.29
C LEU A 124 7.80 13.65 -15.63
N ALA A 125 6.74 14.06 -16.34
CA ALA A 125 6.85 14.78 -17.59
C ALA A 125 7.58 16.13 -17.42
N SER A 126 7.27 16.91 -16.37
CA SER A 126 7.99 18.16 -16.09
C SER A 126 9.46 17.95 -15.73
N LEU A 127 9.83 16.74 -15.30
CA LEU A 127 11.21 16.31 -15.05
C LEU A 127 11.87 15.65 -16.27
N GLY A 128 11.26 15.73 -17.44
CA GLY A 128 11.80 15.22 -18.71
C GLY A 128 11.50 13.75 -18.99
N LEU A 129 10.62 13.11 -18.21
CA LEU A 129 10.22 11.72 -18.38
C LEU A 129 8.71 11.66 -18.68
N ASP A 130 8.36 12.05 -19.90
CA ASP A 130 6.98 11.96 -20.37
C ASP A 130 6.66 10.53 -20.84
N ILE A 131 5.63 9.93 -20.26
CA ILE A 131 5.17 8.58 -20.60
C ILE A 131 3.75 8.70 -21.11
N VAL A 132 3.60 8.57 -22.43
CA VAL A 132 2.31 8.50 -23.10
C VAL A 132 1.53 7.24 -22.72
N ASP A 133 0.20 7.31 -22.76
CA ASP A 133 -0.69 6.22 -22.30
C ASP A 133 -0.39 4.88 -22.96
N ALA A 134 -0.14 4.86 -24.27
CA ALA A 134 0.19 3.64 -25.00
C ALA A 134 1.45 2.96 -24.45
N LYS A 135 2.45 3.74 -24.03
CA LYS A 135 3.67 3.19 -23.45
C LYS A 135 3.42 2.67 -22.04
N LEU A 136 2.59 3.35 -21.26
CA LEU A 136 2.21 2.92 -19.92
C LEU A 136 1.43 1.59 -19.95
N ALA A 137 0.47 1.45 -20.87
CA ALA A 137 -0.26 0.21 -21.09
C ALA A 137 0.69 -0.96 -21.39
N GLN A 138 1.66 -0.77 -22.30
CA GLN A 138 2.68 -1.78 -22.59
C GLN A 138 3.50 -2.16 -21.36
N LEU A 139 3.86 -1.19 -20.51
CA LEU A 139 4.60 -1.45 -19.27
C LEU A 139 3.77 -2.23 -18.26
N VAL A 140 2.46 -1.97 -18.19
CA VAL A 140 1.50 -2.70 -17.34
C VAL A 140 1.39 -4.15 -17.81
N ASP A 141 1.14 -4.40 -19.10
CA ASP A 141 1.06 -5.74 -19.66
C ASP A 141 2.35 -6.53 -19.42
N LYS A 142 3.50 -5.90 -19.72
CA LYS A 142 4.82 -6.50 -19.47
C LYS A 142 5.03 -6.81 -18.00
N ARG A 143 4.63 -5.92 -17.09
CA ARG A 143 4.75 -6.13 -15.63
C ARG A 143 3.93 -7.32 -15.18
N LYS A 144 2.68 -7.44 -15.63
CA LYS A 144 1.80 -8.56 -15.29
C LYS A 144 2.37 -9.91 -15.75
N GLN A 145 3.01 -9.95 -16.92
CA GLN A 145 3.61 -11.17 -17.48
C GLN A 145 4.93 -11.55 -16.81
N GLU A 146 5.84 -10.58 -16.60
CA GLU A 146 7.20 -10.88 -16.16
C GLU A 146 7.37 -10.85 -14.63
N ARG A 147 6.67 -9.94 -13.95
CA ARG A 147 6.84 -9.66 -12.51
C ARG A 147 5.50 -9.23 -11.90
N PRO A 148 4.50 -10.12 -11.80
CA PRO A 148 3.21 -9.77 -11.25
C PRO A 148 3.37 -9.25 -9.82
N LEU A 149 2.59 -8.22 -9.47
CA LEU A 149 2.40 -7.89 -8.06
C LEU A 149 1.61 -9.01 -7.41
N PHE A 150 1.87 -9.27 -6.15
CA PHE A 150 1.11 -10.22 -5.35
C PHE A 150 0.21 -9.45 -4.39
N HIS A 151 -1.02 -9.92 -4.25
CA HIS A 151 -1.96 -9.49 -3.23
C HIS A 151 -1.97 -10.53 -2.13
N TYR A 152 -1.76 -10.06 -0.90
CA TYR A 152 -1.72 -10.90 0.28
C TYR A 152 -2.81 -10.50 1.25
N GLY A 153 -3.38 -11.49 1.93
CA GLY A 153 -4.18 -11.27 3.13
C GLY A 153 -3.49 -11.89 4.34
N VAL A 154 -3.39 -11.11 5.39
CA VAL A 154 -2.73 -11.51 6.65
C VAL A 154 -3.72 -11.44 7.79
N GLN A 155 -3.70 -12.48 8.60
CA GLN A 155 -4.34 -12.52 9.90
C GLN A 155 -3.33 -12.12 10.97
N VAL A 156 -3.74 -11.25 11.88
CA VAL A 156 -2.87 -10.74 12.94
C VAL A 156 -3.56 -10.97 14.28
N GLN A 157 -2.88 -11.70 15.15
CA GLN A 157 -3.27 -11.88 16.55
C GLN A 157 -2.28 -11.12 17.43
N SER A 158 -2.38 -9.79 17.43
CA SER A 158 -1.45 -8.92 18.14
C SER A 158 -2.15 -7.66 18.65
N GLU A 159 -2.01 -7.39 19.95
CA GLU A 159 -2.52 -6.16 20.57
C GLU A 159 -1.90 -4.91 19.94
N VAL A 160 -0.65 -5.00 19.49
CA VAL A 160 0.06 -3.91 18.80
C VAL A 160 -0.69 -3.52 17.52
N TRP A 161 -1.06 -4.52 16.72
CA TRP A 161 -1.81 -4.27 15.48
C TRP A 161 -3.21 -3.74 15.77
N SER A 162 -3.94 -4.33 16.72
CA SER A 162 -5.27 -3.86 17.11
C SER A 162 -5.24 -2.38 17.48
N ALA A 163 -4.29 -1.95 18.32
CA ALA A 163 -4.13 -0.56 18.71
C ALA A 163 -3.77 0.36 17.52
N VAL A 164 -2.98 -0.13 16.56
CA VAL A 164 -2.65 0.61 15.33
C VAL A 164 -3.89 0.79 14.46
N ALA A 165 -4.69 -0.26 14.28
CA ALA A 165 -5.90 -0.24 13.48
C ALA A 165 -6.97 0.68 14.09
N GLU A 166 -7.21 0.58 15.39
CA GLU A 166 -8.16 1.44 16.12
C GLU A 166 -7.75 2.91 16.02
N LYS A 167 -6.48 3.23 16.29
CA LYS A 167 -5.99 4.60 16.16
C LYS A 167 -6.11 5.14 14.73
N ALA A 168 -5.88 4.31 13.72
CA ALA A 168 -6.06 4.70 12.33
C ALA A 168 -7.54 5.00 12.03
N LEU A 169 -8.45 4.18 12.56
CA LEU A 169 -9.89 4.39 12.43
C LEU A 169 -10.31 5.72 13.05
N ASP A 170 -9.88 6.00 14.28
CA ASP A 170 -10.17 7.25 14.99
C ASP A 170 -9.67 8.48 14.24
N MET A 171 -8.44 8.43 13.70
CA MET A 171 -7.91 9.55 12.92
C MET A 171 -8.67 9.74 11.62
N SER A 172 -9.07 8.64 10.98
CA SER A 172 -9.75 8.69 9.69
C SER A 172 -11.19 9.17 9.78
N SER A 173 -11.89 8.86 10.89
CA SER A 173 -13.25 9.33 11.13
C SER A 173 -13.29 10.86 11.28
N ALA A 174 -12.28 11.46 11.92
CA ALA A 174 -12.12 12.91 12.00
C ALA A 174 -11.89 13.56 10.61
N VAL A 175 -11.08 12.93 9.75
CA VAL A 175 -10.86 13.41 8.38
C VAL A 175 -12.14 13.30 7.54
N ILE A 176 -12.85 12.17 7.63
CA ILE A 176 -14.13 12.00 6.93
C ILE A 176 -15.16 13.04 7.39
N ALA A 177 -15.24 13.31 8.70
CA ALA A 177 -16.13 14.33 9.24
C ALA A 177 -15.79 15.74 8.71
N LEU A 178 -14.50 16.08 8.64
CA LEU A 178 -14.03 17.34 8.05
C LEU A 178 -14.33 17.45 6.55
N GLU A 179 -14.15 16.36 5.80
CA GLU A 179 -14.50 16.33 4.37
C GLU A 179 -16.00 16.46 4.14
N ALA A 180 -16.83 15.79 4.96
CA ALA A 180 -18.28 15.91 4.89
C ALA A 180 -18.76 17.33 5.18
N TRP A 181 -18.15 17.98 6.20
CA TRP A 181 -18.41 19.37 6.52
C TRP A 181 -17.93 20.34 5.42
N SER A 182 -16.74 20.13 4.86
CA SER A 182 -16.26 20.93 3.73
C SER A 182 -17.19 20.80 2.51
N LYS A 183 -17.64 19.58 2.18
CA LYS A 183 -18.58 19.35 1.07
C LYS A 183 -19.94 20.00 1.29
N SER A 184 -20.41 20.14 2.54
CA SER A 184 -21.67 20.82 2.83
C SER A 184 -21.56 22.34 2.69
N LEU A 185 -20.38 22.92 2.91
CA LEU A 185 -20.11 24.35 2.69
C LEU A 185 -20.06 24.75 1.21
N HIS A 186 -19.66 23.84 0.32
CA HIS A 186 -19.57 24.10 -1.13
C HIS A 186 -20.90 23.90 -1.88
N LYS A 187 -21.99 23.51 -1.20
CA LYS A 187 -23.35 23.39 -1.78
C LYS A 187 -24.17 24.68 -1.63
N LYS A 188 -23.62 25.84 -1.97
CA LYS A 188 -24.36 27.10 -2.09
C LYS A 188 -24.17 27.72 -3.47
#